data_AF-A0A920V5Q9-F1
#
_entry.id   AF-A0A920V5Q9-F1
#
_cell.length_a   1.000
_cell.length_b   1.000
_cell.length_c   1.000
_cell.angle_alpha   90.00
_cell.angle_beta   90.00
_cell.angle_gamma   90.00
#
_symmetry.space_group_name_H-M   'P 1'
#
loop_
_entity.id
_entity.type
_entity.pdbx_description
1 polymer ?
#
loop_
_entity_poly.entity_id
_entity_poly.type
_entity_poly.pdbx_seq_one_letter_code
_entity_poly.pdbx_strand_id
1 'polypeptide(L)' 'MLEKTDVTGAVELPSEVEMVMPGDDLSISVELISPVAMEEGMNFAIREGGRTVGSGVFF' A
#
# COMPACT_ATOMS: atom_id res chain seq x y z
N MET A 1 8.38 10.99 13.92
CA MET A 1 9.13 11.69 12.83
C MET A 1 9.28 10.77 11.61
N LEU A 2 8.19 10.14 11.15
CA LEU A 2 8.14 9.35 9.90
C LEU A 2 6.82 9.58 9.13
N GLU A 3 6.00 10.57 9.52
CA GLU A 3 4.62 10.71 9.05
C GLU A 3 4.47 11.06 7.55
N LYS A 4 5.57 11.27 6.79
CA LYS A 4 5.51 11.65 5.37
C LYS A 4 6.72 11.15 4.57
N THR A 5 6.93 9.84 4.52
CA THR A 5 7.85 9.23 3.54
C THR A 5 7.02 8.69 2.39
N ASP A 6 7.11 9.32 1.22
CA ASP A 6 6.56 8.76 -0.02
C ASP A 6 7.63 7.81 -0.61
N VAL A 7 7.29 6.53 -0.71
CA VAL A 7 8.13 5.50 -1.32
C VAL A 7 7.33 4.78 -2.40
N THR A 8 7.95 4.58 -3.56
CA THR A 8 7.32 3.80 -4.63
C THR A 8 7.42 2.31 -4.31
N GLY A 9 6.38 1.56 -4.61
CA GLY A 9 6.39 0.10 -4.50
C GLY A 9 5.58 -0.56 -5.60
N ALA A 10 5.84 -1.84 -5.84
CA ALA A 10 5.05 -2.70 -6.71
C ALA A 10 4.06 -3.48 -5.86
N VAL A 11 2.80 -3.56 -6.30
CA VAL A 11 1.74 -4.32 -5.64
C VAL A 11 1.61 -5.68 -6.29
N GLU A 12 1.58 -6.73 -5.48
CA GLU A 12 1.22 -8.09 -5.90
C GLU A 12 -0.17 -8.42 -5.36
N LEU A 13 -1.08 -8.76 -6.29
CA LEU A 13 -2.42 -9.20 -5.96
C LEU A 13 -2.45 -10.72 -5.73
N PRO A 14 -3.39 -11.23 -4.90
CA PRO A 14 -3.63 -12.66 -4.79
C PRO A 14 -3.91 -13.28 -6.17
N SER A 15 -3.49 -14.53 -6.39
CA SER A 15 -3.54 -15.20 -7.69
C SER A 15 -4.94 -15.32 -8.33
N GLU A 16 -6.00 -15.18 -7.53
CA GLU A 16 -7.40 -15.24 -7.98
C GLU A 16 -7.99 -13.84 -8.25
N VAL A 17 -7.23 -12.77 -7.97
CA VAL A 17 -7.66 -11.38 -8.11
C VAL A 17 -6.90 -10.73 -9.25
N GLU A 18 -7.56 -10.58 -10.39
CA GLU A 18 -6.98 -9.90 -11.56
C GLU A 18 -7.03 -8.38 -11.44
N MET A 19 -8.04 -7.86 -10.73
CA MET A 19 -8.29 -6.43 -10.58
C MET A 19 -8.95 -6.13 -9.24
N VAL A 20 -8.60 -4.98 -8.67
CA VAL A 20 -9.24 -4.42 -7.46
C VAL A 20 -10.10 -3.25 -7.87
N MET A 21 -11.36 -3.23 -7.43
CA MET A 21 -12.31 -2.16 -7.73
C MET A 21 -12.40 -1.17 -6.55
N PRO A 22 -12.80 0.10 -6.81
CA PRO A 22 -13.05 1.05 -5.73
C PRO A 22 -14.12 0.54 -4.75
N GLY A 23 -13.75 0.43 -3.47
CA GLY A 23 -14.62 -0.07 -2.41
C GLY A 23 -14.32 -1.51 -1.98
N ASP A 24 -13.45 -2.22 -2.70
CA ASP A 24 -12.98 -3.54 -2.28
C ASP A 24 -12.01 -3.43 -1.10
N ASP A 25 -12.04 -4.44 -0.22
CA ASP A 25 -11.13 -4.61 0.90
C ASP A 25 -10.43 -5.96 0.77
N LEU A 26 -9.10 -5.93 0.74
CA LEU A 26 -8.27 -7.12 0.58
C LEU A 26 -6.86 -6.91 1.11
N SER A 27 -6.26 -8.02 1.51
CA SER A 27 -4.83 -8.12 1.79
C SER A 27 -4.03 -8.17 0.48
N ILE A 28 -2.99 -7.33 0.40
CA ILE A 28 -2.05 -7.27 -0.72
C ILE A 28 -0.61 -7.37 -0.23
N SER A 29 0.28 -7.85 -1.08
CA SER A 29 1.73 -7.79 -0.85
C SER A 29 2.29 -6.58 -1.59
N VAL A 30 3.24 -5.87 -0.98
CA VAL A 30 3.87 -4.68 -1.58
C VAL A 30 5.39 -4.78 -1.46
N GLU A 31 6.10 -4.70 -2.58
CA GLU A 31 7.56 -4.62 -2.61
C GLU A 31 7.99 -3.16 -2.79
N LEU A 32 8.69 -2.60 -1.80
CA LEU A 32 9.16 -1.20 -1.84
C LEU A 32 10.51 -1.09 -2.56
N ILE A 33 10.70 -0.04 -3.38
CA ILE A 33 11.97 0.19 -4.08
C ILE A 33 13.11 0.64 -3.15
N SER A 34 12.78 0.99 -1.92
CA SER A 34 13.74 1.45 -0.92
C SER A 34 13.26 1.05 0.47
N PRO A 35 14.18 0.69 1.39
CA PRO A 35 13.82 0.30 2.73
C PRO A 35 13.22 1.50 3.48
N VAL A 36 12.13 1.24 4.19
CA VAL A 36 11.47 2.20 5.09
C VAL A 36 11.31 1.53 6.44
N ALA A 37 11.39 2.30 7.52
CA ALA A 37 11.08 1.78 8.85
C ALA A 37 9.56 1.61 8.96
N MET A 38 9.13 0.39 9.29
CA MET A 38 7.71 -0.01 9.32
C MET A 38 7.45 -0.80 10.59
N GLU A 39 6.23 -0.69 11.12
CA GLU A 39 5.75 -1.43 12.28
C GLU A 39 4.38 -2.03 11.96
N GLU A 40 4.09 -3.21 12.52
CA GLU A 40 2.76 -3.81 12.46
C GLU A 40 1.72 -2.86 13.07
N GLY A 41 0.56 -2.73 12.45
CA GLY A 41 -0.49 -1.80 12.86
C GLY A 41 -0.28 -0.35 12.39
N MET A 42 0.81 -0.04 11.70
CA MET A 42 1.04 1.30 11.14
C MET A 42 0.13 1.53 9.91
N ASN A 43 -0.57 2.68 9.90
CA ASN A 43 -1.42 3.09 8.78
C ASN A 43 -0.59 3.67 7.63
N PHE A 44 -1.04 3.44 6.40
CA PHE A 44 -0.47 4.02 5.18
C PHE A 44 -1.56 4.45 4.19
N ALA A 45 -1.15 5.27 3.22
CA ALA A 45 -1.99 5.68 2.10
C ALA A 45 -1.31 5.33 0.79
N ILE A 46 -2.08 4.81 -0.17
CA ILE A 46 -1.61 4.56 -1.54
C ILE A 46 -1.96 5.79 -2.37
N ARG A 47 -0.95 6.34 -3.04
CA ARG A 47 -1.10 7.56 -3.84
C ARG A 47 -0.61 7.34 -5.27
N GLU A 48 -1.45 7.67 -6.23
CA GLU A 48 -1.14 7.60 -7.65
C GLU A 48 -1.58 8.90 -8.34
N GLY A 49 -0.75 9.44 -9.23
CA GLY A 49 -1.06 10.69 -9.95
C GLY A 49 -1.38 11.88 -9.04
N GLY A 50 -0.85 11.89 -7.81
CA GLY A 50 -1.10 12.93 -6.80
C GLY A 50 -2.40 12.76 -6.00
N ARG A 51 -3.18 11.70 -6.21
CA ARG A 51 -4.44 11.42 -5.50
C ARG A 51 -4.28 10.21 -4.59
N THR A 52 -4.97 10.21 -3.45
CA THR A 52 -5.11 9.01 -2.62
C THR A 52 -6.11 8.07 -3.27
N VAL A 53 -5.68 6.85 -3.55
CA VAL A 53 -6.48 5.81 -4.22
C VAL A 53 -6.79 4.62 -3.31
N GLY A 54 -6.08 4.52 -2.19
CA GLY A 54 -6.33 3.49 -1.18
C GLY A 54 -5.72 3.88 0.17
N SER A 55 -6.12 3.16 1.20
CA SER A 55 -5.58 3.26 2.55
C SER A 55 -5.49 1.86 3.15
N GLY A 56 -4.51 1.64 4.00
CA GLY A 56 -4.35 0.34 4.63
C GLY A 56 -3.58 0.42 5.94
N VAL A 57 -3.42 -0.76 6.53
CA VAL A 57 -2.64 -0.99 7.74
C VAL A 57 -1.67 -2.14 7.47
N PHE A 58 -0.43 -2.03 7.92
CA PHE A 58 0.51 -3.15 7.86
C PHE A 58 0.11 -4.20 8.90
N PHE A 59 0.12 -5.47 8.51
CA PHE A 59 -0.16 -6.63 9.35
C PHE A 59 0.82 -7.76 9.04
#